data_AF-A0A2X3K143-F1
#
_entry.id   AF-A0A2X3K143-F1
#
_cell.length_a   1.000
_cell.length_b   1.000
_cell.length_c   1.000
_cell.angle_alpha   90.00
_cell.angle_beta   90.00
_cell.angle_gamma   90.00
#
_symmetry.space_group_name_H-M   'P 1'
#
loop_
_entity.id
_entity.type
_entity.pdbx_description
1 polymer ?
#
loop_
_entity_poly.entity_id
_entity_poly.type
_entity_poly.pdbx_seq_one_letter_code
_entity_poly.pdbx_strand_id
1 'polypeptide(L)'
;MSQLMTIGSQPIFLIIVFFLLSLLPIFVVIGTSFLKISIVLGILKNALGIQQVPPNMALTSVSLILTMFIMSPIILQINDNISQEPINYTDSDFFQKVDEKILSPYRGFLEKNTEKENVEFFERAAQKKIGNETILKKDSLFILLPAFTMGSLKLHSR
;
A
#
# COMPACT_ATOMS: atom_id res chain seq x y z
N MET A 1 20.84 -22.88 -3.20
CA MET A 1 21.49 -22.34 -4.41
C MET A 1 21.02 -23.03 -5.69
N SER A 2 20.96 -24.37 -5.74
CA SER A 2 20.48 -25.14 -6.91
C SER A 2 18.97 -24.99 -7.20
N GLN A 3 18.13 -24.85 -6.17
CA GLN A 3 16.68 -24.63 -6.36
C GLN A 3 16.35 -23.25 -6.97
N LEU A 4 17.11 -22.19 -6.64
CA LEU A 4 16.94 -20.86 -7.24
C LEU A 4 17.24 -20.86 -8.75
N MET A 5 18.18 -21.70 -9.19
CA MET A 5 18.57 -21.81 -10.60
C MET A 5 17.53 -22.58 -11.42
N THR A 6 16.83 -23.55 -10.83
CA THR A 6 15.69 -24.23 -11.49
C THR A 6 14.42 -23.38 -11.49
N ILE A 7 14.19 -22.56 -10.46
CA ILE A 7 13.07 -21.62 -10.39
C ILE A 7 13.18 -20.53 -11.48
N GLY A 8 14.39 -20.04 -11.76
CA GLY A 8 14.67 -19.13 -12.88
C GLY A 8 14.59 -19.77 -14.27
N SER A 9 14.56 -21.11 -14.36
CA SER A 9 14.53 -21.85 -15.63
C SER A 9 13.11 -22.15 -16.15
N GLN A 10 12.08 -21.82 -15.36
CA GLN A 10 10.69 -21.93 -15.80
C GLN A 10 10.23 -20.57 -16.33
N PRO A 11 10.00 -20.42 -17.65
CA PRO A 11 9.59 -19.14 -18.24
C PRO A 11 8.35 -18.55 -17.56
N ILE A 12 7.43 -19.40 -17.09
CA ILE A 12 6.23 -19.01 -16.34
C ILE A 12 6.59 -18.25 -15.05
N PHE A 13 7.59 -18.69 -14.29
CA PHE A 13 7.96 -18.03 -13.03
C PHE A 13 8.49 -16.61 -13.27
N LEU A 14 9.37 -16.45 -14.27
CA LEU A 14 9.88 -15.13 -14.66
C LEU A 14 8.75 -14.19 -15.10
N ILE A 15 7.79 -14.70 -15.87
CA ILE A 15 6.61 -13.93 -16.29
C ILE A 15 5.83 -13.43 -15.06
N ILE A 16 5.59 -14.30 -14.07
CA ILE A 16 4.87 -13.93 -12.84
C ILE A 16 5.65 -12.87 -12.04
N VAL A 17 6.96 -13.03 -11.89
CA VAL A 17 7.79 -12.06 -11.17
C VAL A 17 7.79 -10.70 -11.86
N PHE A 18 7.98 -10.64 -13.18
CA PHE A 18 7.92 -9.39 -13.92
C PHE A 18 6.53 -8.76 -13.89
N PHE A 19 5.48 -9.58 -13.93
CA PHE A 19 4.11 -9.09 -13.77
C PHE A 19 3.94 -8.40 -12.42
N LEU A 20 4.32 -9.06 -11.32
CA LEU A 20 4.25 -8.47 -9.97
C LEU A 20 5.12 -7.22 -9.84
N LEU A 21 6.33 -7.23 -10.42
CA LEU A 21 7.23 -6.07 -10.41
C LEU A 21 6.65 -4.89 -11.18
N SER A 22 5.91 -5.12 -12.27
CA SER A 22 5.25 -4.06 -13.03
C SER A 22 4.08 -3.42 -12.29
N LEU A 23 3.44 -4.13 -11.36
CA LEU A 23 2.40 -3.60 -10.49
C LEU A 23 2.94 -2.84 -9.27
N LEU A 24 4.21 -3.05 -8.90
CA LEU A 24 4.84 -2.43 -7.72
C LEU A 24 4.68 -0.90 -7.67
N PRO A 25 4.88 -0.13 -8.77
CA PRO A 25 4.70 1.32 -8.73
C PRO A 25 3.27 1.74 -8.37
N ILE A 26 2.27 0.98 -8.80
CA ILE A 26 0.86 1.26 -8.50
C ILE A 26 0.61 1.07 -7.00
N PHE A 27 1.15 0.00 -6.41
CA PHE A 27 1.07 -0.23 -4.97
C PHE A 27 1.77 0.86 -4.16
N VAL A 28 2.90 1.39 -4.65
CA VAL A 28 3.56 2.54 -4.01
C VAL A 28 2.65 3.76 -4.03
N VAL A 29 1.99 4.07 -5.15
CA VAL A 29 1.13 5.26 -5.26
C VAL A 29 -0.09 5.16 -4.35
N ILE A 30 -0.77 4.01 -4.33
CA ILE A 30 -2.07 3.83 -3.65
C ILE A 30 -1.89 3.43 -2.18
N GLY A 31 -0.89 2.59 -1.91
CA GLY A 31 -0.68 1.98 -0.60
C GLY A 31 0.25 2.75 0.34
N THR A 32 0.71 3.95 -0.02
CA THR A 32 1.69 4.70 0.80
C THR A 32 1.35 6.18 0.89
N SER A 33 2.15 6.93 1.65
CA SER A 33 2.02 8.40 1.75
C SER A 33 2.33 9.16 0.47
N PHE A 34 2.80 8.49 -0.60
CA PHE A 34 3.20 9.13 -1.86
C PHE A 34 2.13 10.05 -2.42
N LEU A 35 0.89 9.56 -2.50
CA LEU A 35 -0.22 10.32 -3.10
C LEU A 35 -0.49 11.62 -2.34
N LYS A 36 -0.57 11.57 -1.00
CA LYS A 36 -0.80 12.74 -0.16
C LYS A 36 0.31 13.78 -0.33
N ILE A 37 1.58 13.36 -0.30
CA ILE A 37 2.72 14.28 -0.47
C ILE A 37 2.71 14.91 -1.86
N SER A 38 2.51 14.10 -2.90
CA SER A 38 2.51 14.57 -4.29
C SER A 38 1.39 15.59 -4.54
N ILE A 39 0.20 15.39 -3.96
CA ILE A 39 -0.91 16.34 -4.12
C ILE A 39 -0.62 17.64 -3.38
N VAL A 40 -0.16 17.58 -2.12
CA VAL A 40 0.18 18.79 -1.34
C VAL A 40 1.24 19.62 -2.04
N LEU A 41 2.32 18.98 -2.52
CA LEU A 41 3.38 19.66 -3.28
C LEU A 41 2.86 20.22 -4.62
N GLY A 42 1.95 19.51 -5.28
CA GLY A 42 1.29 19.98 -6.51
C GLY A 42 0.42 21.21 -6.28
N ILE A 43 -0.37 21.23 -5.19
CA ILE A 43 -1.16 22.40 -4.78
C ILE A 43 -0.25 23.56 -4.44
N LEU A 44 0.82 23.33 -3.68
CA LEU A 44 1.80 24.35 -3.33
C LEU A 44 2.42 24.98 -4.58
N LYS A 45 2.81 24.17 -5.56
CA LYS A 45 3.31 24.66 -6.86
C LYS A 45 2.30 25.60 -7.52
N ASN A 46 1.04 25.18 -7.63
CA ASN A 46 0.00 25.98 -8.27
C ASN A 46 -0.26 27.29 -7.50
N ALA A 47 -0.18 27.26 -6.18
CA ALA A 47 -0.38 28.43 -5.32
C ALA A 47 0.73 29.49 -5.47
N LEU A 48 1.95 29.09 -5.88
CA LEU A 48 3.06 30.03 -6.12
C LEU A 48 2.88 30.86 -7.40
N GLY A 49 1.93 30.53 -8.27
CA GLY A 49 1.64 31.28 -9.51
C GLY A 49 2.70 31.16 -10.61
N ILE A 50 3.79 30.42 -10.35
CA ILE A 50 4.87 30.13 -11.30
C ILE A 50 4.70 28.72 -11.88
N GLN A 51 4.34 28.63 -13.16
CA GLN A 51 3.97 27.34 -13.79
C GLN A 51 5.17 26.43 -14.11
N GLN A 52 6.39 26.97 -14.19
CA GLN A 52 7.57 26.23 -14.64
C GLN A 52 8.54 25.80 -13.53
N VAL A 53 8.39 26.35 -12.31
CA VAL A 53 9.26 26.02 -11.19
C VAL A 53 8.40 25.70 -9.97
N PRO A 54 8.57 24.52 -9.32
CA PRO A 54 9.44 23.40 -9.67
C PRO A 54 8.87 22.47 -10.76
N PRO A 55 9.72 21.80 -11.56
CA PRO A 55 9.25 20.83 -12.57
C PRO A 55 8.58 19.62 -11.91
N ASN A 56 7.54 19.07 -12.56
CA ASN A 56 6.77 17.93 -12.03
C ASN A 56 7.66 16.74 -11.65
N MET A 57 8.69 16.47 -12.45
CA MET A 57 9.65 15.40 -12.18
C MET A 57 10.36 15.59 -10.83
N ALA A 58 10.74 16.82 -10.47
CA ALA A 58 11.37 17.11 -9.18
C ALA A 58 10.39 16.87 -8.01
N LEU A 59 9.14 17.30 -8.15
CA LEU A 59 8.11 17.07 -7.13
C LEU A 59 7.84 15.58 -6.92
N THR A 60 7.79 14.80 -8.00
CA THR A 60 7.65 13.34 -7.94
C THR A 60 8.84 12.69 -7.22
N SER A 61 10.07 13.09 -7.54
CA SER A 61 11.27 12.57 -6.88
C SER A 61 11.29 12.89 -5.38
N VAL A 62 10.98 14.12 -5.00
CA VAL A 62 10.87 14.52 -3.58
C VAL A 62 9.78 13.71 -2.87
N SER A 63 8.61 13.55 -3.51
CA SER A 63 7.51 12.76 -2.96
C SER A 63 7.91 11.31 -2.69
N LEU A 64 8.68 10.70 -3.61
CA LEU A 64 9.15 9.33 -3.47
C LEU A 64 10.16 9.19 -2.33
N ILE A 65 11.12 10.11 -2.22
CA ILE A 65 12.13 10.10 -1.15
C ILE A 65 11.47 10.25 0.22
N LEU A 66 10.55 11.22 0.37
CA LEU A 66 9.82 11.40 1.63
C LEU A 66 8.97 10.18 1.96
N THR A 67 8.36 9.55 0.96
CA THR A 67 7.60 8.31 1.15
C THR A 67 8.49 7.19 1.67
N MET A 68 9.66 6.97 1.08
CA MET A 68 10.60 5.97 1.56
C MET A 68 11.04 6.25 3.00
N PHE A 69 11.26 7.52 3.35
CA PHE A 69 11.61 7.93 4.71
C PHE A 69 10.49 7.61 5.72
N ILE A 70 9.23 7.92 5.38
CA ILE A 70 8.06 7.63 6.23
C ILE A 70 7.81 6.13 6.35
N MET A 71 8.05 5.38 5.27
CA MET A 71 7.81 3.92 5.21
C MET A 71 8.93 3.08 5.80
N SER A 72 10.14 3.64 5.97
CA SER A 72 11.30 2.95 6.55
C SER A 72 10.98 2.13 7.82
N PRO A 73 10.34 2.67 8.88
CA PRO A 73 10.04 1.90 10.08
C PRO A 73 9.07 0.75 9.85
N ILE A 74 8.16 0.86 8.87
CA ILE A 74 7.20 -0.19 8.54
C ILE A 74 7.91 -1.34 7.82
N ILE A 75 8.79 -1.01 6.86
CA ILE A 75 9.58 -2.01 6.12
C ILE A 75 10.47 -2.80 7.08
N LEU A 76 11.12 -2.11 8.04
CA LEU A 76 11.96 -2.76 9.04
C LEU A 76 11.15 -3.72 9.92
N GLN A 77 10.00 -3.30 10.44
CA GLN A 77 9.12 -4.16 11.23
C GLN A 77 8.60 -5.37 10.45
N ILE A 78 8.24 -5.18 9.17
CA ILE A 78 7.83 -6.29 8.29
C ILE A 78 8.99 -7.28 8.12
N ASN A 79 10.21 -6.79 7.89
CA ASN A 79 11.40 -7.64 7.74
C ASN A 79 11.71 -8.42 9.02
N ASP A 80 11.56 -7.78 10.18
CA ASP A 80 11.72 -8.42 11.48
C ASP A 80 10.65 -9.51 11.69
N ASN A 81 9.39 -9.24 11.34
CA ASN A 81 8.29 -10.21 11.42
C ASN A 81 8.52 -11.41 10.49
N ILE A 82 9.00 -11.18 9.26
CA ILE A 82 9.37 -12.26 8.31
C ILE A 82 10.47 -13.14 8.91
N SER A 83 11.45 -12.54 9.59
CA SER A 83 12.58 -13.26 10.17
C SER A 83 12.18 -14.10 11.39
N GLN A 84 11.18 -13.63 12.17
CA GLN A 84 10.71 -14.31 13.38
C GLN A 84 9.65 -15.39 13.10
N GLU A 85 8.86 -15.24 12.04
CA GLU A 85 7.76 -16.13 11.69
C GLU A 85 7.97 -16.73 10.30
N PRO A 86 8.77 -17.81 10.14
CA PRO A 86 8.97 -18.44 8.85
C PRO A 86 7.67 -19.15 8.41
N ILE A 87 6.92 -18.51 7.51
CA ILE A 87 5.67 -19.05 6.98
C ILE A 87 5.97 -19.93 5.76
N ASN A 88 5.50 -21.18 5.79
CA ASN A 88 5.56 -22.06 4.64
C ASN A 88 4.52 -21.66 3.59
N TYR A 89 4.96 -21.42 2.36
CA TYR A 89 4.11 -21.08 1.21
C TYR A 89 3.14 -22.19 0.77
N THR A 90 3.23 -23.38 1.38
CA THR A 90 2.36 -24.54 1.09
C THR A 90 1.21 -24.65 2.08
N ASP A 91 1.21 -23.85 3.15
CA ASP A 91 0.14 -23.87 4.15
C ASP A 91 -1.16 -23.29 3.56
N SER A 92 -2.30 -23.93 3.86
CA SER A 92 -3.62 -23.46 3.41
C SER A 92 -4.04 -22.13 4.04
N ASP A 93 -3.47 -21.78 5.19
CA ASP A 93 -3.68 -20.52 5.91
C ASP A 93 -2.57 -19.48 5.66
N PHE A 94 -1.71 -19.71 4.66
CA PHE A 94 -0.58 -18.83 4.32
C PHE A 94 -1.00 -17.35 4.24
N PHE A 95 -2.05 -17.05 3.46
CA PHE A 95 -2.52 -15.67 3.29
C PHE A 95 -2.99 -15.03 4.58
N GLN A 96 -3.67 -15.79 5.45
CA GLN A 96 -4.14 -15.28 6.73
C GLN A 96 -2.97 -15.00 7.67
N LYS A 97 -1.99 -15.91 7.77
CA LYS A 97 -0.80 -15.72 8.59
C LYS A 97 0.04 -14.53 8.11
N VAL A 98 0.20 -14.36 6.79
CA VAL A 98 0.91 -13.19 6.22
C VAL A 98 0.19 -11.90 6.60
N ASP A 99 -1.13 -11.86 6.44
CA ASP A 99 -1.93 -10.68 6.72
C ASP A 99 -1.92 -10.31 8.23
N GLU A 100 -2.11 -11.31 9.11
CA GLU A 100 -2.21 -11.09 10.55
C GLU A 100 -0.85 -10.88 11.24
N LYS A 101 0.20 -11.59 10.82
CA LYS A 101 1.52 -11.54 11.50
C LYS A 101 2.52 -10.65 10.79
N ILE A 102 2.63 -10.75 9.47
CA ILE A 102 3.66 -10.02 8.71
C ILE A 102 3.20 -8.60 8.40
N LEU A 103 1.96 -8.43 7.92
CA LEU A 103 1.44 -7.13 7.48
C LEU A 103 0.79 -6.30 8.58
N SER A 104 0.77 -6.78 9.82
CA SER A 104 0.29 -6.05 11.00
C SER A 104 0.81 -4.60 11.12
N PRO A 105 2.13 -4.30 11.02
CA PRO A 105 2.62 -2.91 11.08
C PRO A 105 2.10 -2.05 9.93
N TYR A 106 1.92 -2.64 8.73
CA TYR A 106 1.37 -1.93 7.58
C TYR A 106 -0.11 -1.60 7.77
N ARG A 107 -0.89 -2.54 8.31
CA ARG A 107 -2.28 -2.30 8.72
C ARG A 107 -2.38 -1.18 9.74
N GLY A 108 -1.55 -1.22 10.79
CA GLY A 108 -1.49 -0.17 11.80
C GLY A 108 -1.14 1.20 11.21
N PHE A 109 -0.25 1.26 10.21
CA PHE A 109 0.01 2.49 9.45
C PHE A 109 -1.25 2.99 8.74
N LEU A 110 -1.96 2.13 8.01
CA LEU A 110 -3.16 2.51 7.28
C LEU A 110 -4.26 2.99 8.24
N GLU A 111 -4.52 2.27 9.32
CA GLU A 111 -5.52 2.64 10.33
C GLU A 111 -5.24 4.01 10.95
N LYS A 112 -3.97 4.25 11.32
CA LYS A 112 -3.57 5.53 11.93
C LYS A 112 -3.72 6.71 10.97
N ASN A 113 -3.56 6.47 9.66
CA ASN A 113 -3.56 7.52 8.64
C ASN A 113 -4.86 7.59 7.82
N THR A 114 -5.89 6.81 8.19
CA THR A 114 -7.19 6.80 7.52
C THR A 114 -8.27 7.29 8.47
N GLU A 115 -9.12 8.20 7.98
CA GLU A 115 -10.26 8.68 8.74
C GLU A 115 -11.32 7.58 8.90
N LYS A 116 -11.88 7.49 10.11
CA LYS A 116 -12.91 6.48 10.45
C LYS A 116 -14.11 6.53 9.50
N GLU A 117 -14.54 7.73 9.10
CA GLU A 117 -15.66 7.92 8.16
C GLU A 117 -15.41 7.23 6.81
N ASN A 118 -14.19 7.33 6.26
CA ASN A 118 -13.85 6.67 5.00
C ASN A 118 -13.82 5.14 5.18
N VAL A 119 -13.30 4.63 6.30
CA VAL A 119 -13.32 3.18 6.61
C VAL A 119 -14.75 2.67 6.67
N GLU A 120 -15.62 3.35 7.43
CA GLU A 120 -17.02 2.97 7.57
C GLU A 120 -17.79 3.03 6.24
N PHE A 121 -17.47 4.00 5.37
CA PHE A 121 -18.05 4.08 4.04
C PHE A 121 -17.73 2.83 3.22
N PHE A 122 -16.46 2.43 3.18
CA PHE A 122 -16.04 1.25 2.40
C PHE A 122 -16.49 -0.06 3.04
N GLU A 123 -16.58 -0.13 4.37
CA GLU A 123 -17.18 -1.27 5.07
C GLU A 123 -18.66 -1.46 4.67
N ARG A 124 -19.46 -0.39 4.74
CA ARG A 124 -20.87 -0.45 4.31
C ARG A 124 -21.01 -0.81 2.83
N ALA A 125 -20.13 -0.28 1.99
CA ALA A 125 -20.12 -0.59 0.56
C ALA A 125 -19.78 -2.07 0.31
N ALA A 126 -18.82 -2.62 1.05
CA ALA A 126 -18.44 -4.03 0.96
C ALA A 126 -19.59 -4.96 1.41
N GLN A 127 -20.20 -4.67 2.56
CA GLN A 127 -21.34 -5.43 3.09
C GLN A 127 -22.52 -5.45 2.11
N LYS A 128 -22.83 -4.31 1.48
CA LYS A 128 -23.89 -4.21 0.48
C LYS A 128 -23.63 -5.05 -0.77
N LYS A 129 -22.36 -5.24 -1.16
CA LYS A 129 -21.98 -5.92 -2.40
C LYS A 129 -21.75 -7.43 -2.22
N ILE A 130 -21.17 -7.84 -1.09
CA ILE A 130 -20.74 -9.22 -0.85
C ILE A 130 -21.83 -10.02 -0.09
N GLY A 131 -22.80 -9.34 0.52
CA GLY A 131 -23.81 -9.97 1.37
C GLY A 131 -23.27 -10.26 2.77
N ASN A 132 -24.18 -10.46 3.73
CA ASN A 132 -23.85 -10.61 5.16
C ASN A 132 -23.04 -11.87 5.51
N GLU A 133 -22.83 -12.78 4.57
CA GLU A 133 -22.22 -14.09 4.82
C GLU A 133 -20.69 -14.05 4.87
N THR A 134 -20.06 -13.05 4.25
CA THR A 134 -18.62 -12.81 4.35
C THR A 134 -18.38 -11.47 5.03
N ILE A 135 -18.39 -11.47 6.37
CA ILE A 135 -18.07 -10.27 7.15
C ILE A 135 -16.57 -9.98 6.96
N LEU A 136 -16.26 -9.13 5.98
CA LEU A 136 -14.92 -8.53 5.91
C LEU A 136 -14.73 -7.67 7.16
N LYS A 137 -13.71 -7.99 7.95
CA LYS A 137 -13.36 -7.21 9.13
C LYS A 137 -12.98 -5.79 8.70
N LYS A 138 -13.32 -4.77 9.52
CA LYS A 138 -13.02 -3.35 9.22
C LYS A 138 -11.53 -3.07 9.00
N ASP A 139 -10.68 -3.89 9.62
CA ASP A 139 -9.23 -3.82 9.58
C ASP A 139 -8.64 -4.56 8.36
N SER A 140 -9.48 -5.14 7.50
CA SER A 140 -9.06 -5.79 6.27
C SER A 140 -8.40 -4.80 5.32
N LEU A 141 -7.27 -5.19 4.73
CA LEU A 141 -6.57 -4.40 3.71
C LEU A 141 -7.47 -4.04 2.51
N PHE A 142 -8.47 -4.88 2.20
CA PHE A 142 -9.44 -4.61 1.14
C PHE A 142 -10.37 -3.41 1.43
N ILE A 143 -10.58 -3.08 2.70
CA ILE A 143 -11.34 -1.90 3.14
C ILE A 143 -10.39 -0.73 3.38
N LEU A 144 -9.27 -0.98 4.08
CA LEU A 144 -8.33 0.06 4.47
C LEU A 144 -7.62 0.72 3.28
N LEU A 145 -7.17 -0.03 2.27
CA LEU A 145 -6.48 0.53 1.10
C LEU A 145 -7.33 1.55 0.33
N PRO A 146 -8.57 1.23 -0.12
CA PRO A 146 -9.39 2.21 -0.82
C PRO A 146 -9.82 3.36 0.10
N ALA A 147 -10.08 3.11 1.39
CA ALA A 147 -10.40 4.16 2.36
C ALA A 147 -9.24 5.15 2.55
N PHE A 148 -8.01 4.64 2.71
CA PHE A 148 -6.79 5.42 2.82
C PHE A 148 -6.53 6.27 1.58
N THR A 149 -6.69 5.66 0.40
CA THR A 149 -6.51 6.33 -0.89
C THR A 149 -7.51 7.48 -1.06
N MET A 150 -8.79 7.20 -0.77
CA MET A 150 -9.84 8.23 -0.82
C MET A 150 -9.58 9.37 0.15
N GLY A 151 -9.16 9.06 1.38
CA GLY A 151 -8.79 10.06 2.39
C GLY A 151 -7.57 10.89 1.99
N SER A 152 -6.65 10.32 1.20
CA SER A 152 -5.48 11.06 0.68
C SER A 152 -5.85 12.04 -0.43
N LEU A 153 -6.93 11.79 -1.17
CA LEU A 153 -7.45 12.68 -2.22
C LEU A 153 -8.27 13.83 -1.64
N LYS A 154 -9.02 13.58 -0.55
CA LYS A 154 -9.77 14.60 0.18
C LYS A 154 -8.82 15.47 1.00
N LEU A 155 -8.11 16.39 0.34
CA LEU A 155 -7.49 17.52 1.01
C LEU A 155 -8.60 18.49 1.43
N HIS A 156 -9.18 18.24 2.61
CA HIS A 156 -9.99 19.13 3.45
C HIS A 156 -10.76 20.23 2.69
N SER A 157 -11.79 19.85 1.92
CA SER A 157 -12.92 20.76 1.72
C SER A 157 -13.79 20.70 2.99
N ARG A 158 -13.41 21.49 3.99
CA ARG A 158 -14.42 21.99 4.92
C ARG A 158 -15.09 23.20 4.31
#